data_AF-A0A556M9B3-F1
#
_entry.id   AF-A0A556M9B3-F1
#
_cell.length_a   1.000
_cell.length_b   1.000
_cell.length_c   1.000
_cell.angle_alpha   90.00
_cell.angle_beta   90.00
_cell.angle_gamma   90.00
#
_symmetry.space_group_name_H-M   'P 1'
#
loop_
_entity.id
_entity.type
_entity.pdbx_description
1 polymer ?
#
loop_
_entity_poly.entity_id
_entity_poly.type
_entity_poly.pdbx_seq_one_letter_code
_entity_poly.pdbx_strand_id
1 'polypeptide(L)'
;MTPEKQTQEFLSKSFGSKNSLFQFNFYFKTDSLGLMEVIYLLKKQVEFFHFEVDYNGEAQPRIIIASVETLTKNKETNFGIDMIVSDAIYYLTHDVDAIWQLRFQRK
;
A
#
# COMPACT_ATOMS: atom_id res chain seq x y z
N MET A 1 -16.82 -5.81 16.68
CA MET A 1 -15.79 -4.80 16.33
C MET A 1 -16.05 -4.40 14.89
N THR A 2 -16.14 -3.12 14.55
CA THR A 2 -16.43 -2.71 13.17
C THR A 2 -15.20 -2.91 12.27
N PRO A 3 -15.36 -3.15 10.96
CA PRO A 3 -14.24 -3.22 10.01
C PRO A 3 -13.32 -2.00 10.07
N GLU A 4 -13.91 -0.83 10.32
CA GLU A 4 -13.23 0.43 10.60
C GLU A 4 -12.26 0.33 11.78
N LYS A 5 -12.72 -0.17 12.93
CA LYS A 5 -11.89 -0.30 14.13
C LYS A 5 -10.77 -1.32 13.95
N GLN A 6 -11.03 -2.42 13.24
CA GLN A 6 -10.00 -3.42 12.93
C GLN A 6 -8.90 -2.84 12.04
N THR A 7 -9.29 -2.06 11.04
CA THR A 7 -8.35 -1.40 10.12
C THR A 7 -7.52 -0.34 10.87
N GLN A 8 -8.16 0.51 11.69
CA GLN A 8 -7.45 1.48 12.54
C GLN A 8 -6.48 0.80 13.51
N GLU A 9 -6.91 -0.24 14.22
CA GLU A 9 -6.06 -0.94 15.19
C GLU A 9 -4.86 -1.57 14.50
N PHE A 10 -5.06 -2.20 13.34
CA PHE A 10 -3.98 -2.79 12.56
C PHE A 10 -2.98 -1.73 12.07
N LEU A 11 -3.48 -0.65 11.50
CA LEU A 11 -2.68 0.45 10.95
C LEU A 11 -2.01 1.32 12.03
N SER A 12 -2.50 1.33 13.26
CA SER A 12 -1.86 2.07 14.36
C SER A 12 -0.54 1.46 14.83
N LYS A 13 -0.19 0.26 14.37
CA LYS A 13 1.01 -0.46 14.78
C LYS A 13 2.25 0.08 14.08
N SER A 14 3.37 0.08 14.79
CA SER A 14 4.67 0.40 14.22
C SER A 14 5.10 -0.68 13.23
N PHE A 15 5.28 -0.33 11.96
CA PHE A 15 5.84 -1.24 10.96
C PHE A 15 7.34 -1.00 10.83
N GLY A 16 8.14 -2.00 11.16
CA GLY A 16 9.58 -1.96 10.88
C GLY A 16 9.80 -2.03 9.38
N SER A 17 10.54 -1.09 8.81
CA SER A 17 10.87 -1.07 7.39
C SER A 17 12.39 -1.15 7.21
N LYS A 18 12.84 -1.98 6.27
CA LYS A 18 14.25 -1.95 5.82
C LYS A 18 14.50 -0.79 4.85
N ASN A 19 13.44 -0.18 4.34
CA ASN A 19 13.45 1.04 3.52
C ASN A 19 13.28 2.27 4.44
N SER A 20 14.10 3.30 4.27
CA SER A 20 14.43 4.27 5.33
C SER A 20 13.29 5.24 5.74
N LEU A 21 12.15 5.22 5.05
CA LEU A 21 10.93 5.92 5.46
C LEU A 21 9.71 5.22 4.84
N PHE A 22 8.81 4.72 5.70
CA PHE A 22 7.45 4.33 5.35
C PHE A 22 6.53 5.02 6.35
N GLN A 23 5.78 6.01 5.88
CA GLN A 23 4.74 6.66 6.65
C GLN A 23 3.45 6.58 5.85
N PHE A 24 2.31 6.48 6.52
CA PHE A 24 1.05 6.50 5.83
C PHE A 24 -0.03 7.20 6.65
N ASN A 25 -1.00 7.74 5.95
CA ASN A 25 -2.26 8.25 6.48
C ASN A 25 -3.39 7.41 5.90
N PHE A 26 -4.46 7.23 6.66
CA PHE A 26 -5.63 6.49 6.21
C PHE A 26 -6.90 7.29 6.42
N TYR A 27 -7.73 7.36 5.38
CA TYR A 27 -8.97 8.12 5.35
C TYR A 27 -10.12 7.19 4.95
N PHE A 28 -11.21 7.22 5.70
CA PHE A 28 -12.42 6.49 5.34
C PHE A 28 -13.12 7.21 4.19
N LYS A 29 -13.46 6.48 3.12
CA LYS A 29 -14.27 7.00 2.00
C LYS A 29 -15.73 6.56 2.12
N THR A 30 -15.96 5.28 2.42
CA THR A 30 -17.29 4.67 2.55
C THR A 30 -17.30 3.62 3.66
N ASP A 31 -18.44 2.96 3.88
CA ASP A 31 -18.58 1.84 4.82
C ASP A 31 -17.73 0.61 4.46
N SER A 32 -17.11 0.58 3.27
CA SER A 32 -16.36 -0.57 2.75
C SER A 32 -15.06 -0.22 2.03
N LEU A 33 -14.76 1.07 1.85
CA LEU A 33 -13.58 1.55 1.14
C LEU A 33 -12.89 2.69 1.90
N GLY A 34 -11.57 2.64 1.92
CA GLY A 34 -10.72 3.70 2.45
C GLY A 34 -9.61 4.07 1.48
N LEU A 35 -9.01 5.23 1.71
CA LEU A 35 -7.85 5.73 1.00
C LEU A 35 -6.65 5.69 1.93
N MET A 36 -5.58 5.02 1.53
CA MET A 36 -4.29 5.07 2.20
C MET A 36 -3.34 5.95 1.38
N GLU A 37 -2.84 7.00 1.99
CA GLU A 37 -1.76 7.81 1.44
C GLU A 37 -0.45 7.37 2.05
N VAL A 38 0.59 7.19 1.26
CA VAL A 38 1.86 6.63 1.71
C VAL A 38 3.01 7.48 1.22
N ILE A 39 3.91 7.80 2.15
CA ILE A 39 5.18 8.44 1.90
C ILE A 39 6.27 7.37 1.99
N TYR A 40 7.01 7.21 0.89
CA TYR A 40 8.06 6.23 0.73
C TYR A 40 9.40 6.92 0.46
N LEU A 41 10.47 6.51 1.16
CA LEU A 41 11.83 6.84 0.72
C LEU A 41 12.41 5.68 -0.08
N LEU A 42 12.57 5.89 -1.39
CA LEU A 42 13.17 4.92 -2.31
C LEU A 42 14.41 5.55 -2.94
N LYS A 43 15.56 4.88 -2.84
CA LYS A 43 16.82 5.30 -3.49
C LYS A 43 17.15 6.80 -3.28
N LYS A 44 16.90 7.31 -2.07
CA LYS A 44 17.10 8.72 -1.63
C LYS A 44 16.12 9.75 -2.22
N GLN A 45 15.04 9.32 -2.85
CA GLN A 45 13.92 10.19 -3.26
C GLN A 45 12.68 9.85 -2.44
N VAL A 46 11.92 10.88 -2.07
CA VAL A 46 10.64 10.74 -1.39
C VAL A 46 9.55 10.65 -2.45
N GLU A 47 8.82 9.54 -2.43
CA GLU A 47 7.71 9.25 -3.33
C GLU A 47 6.40 9.23 -2.55
N PHE A 48 5.34 9.73 -3.18
CA PHE A 48 4.00 9.79 -2.60
C PHE A 48 3.07 8.89 -3.40
N PHE A 49 2.41 7.98 -2.72
CA PHE A 49 1.47 7.05 -3.32
C PHE A 49 0.11 7.11 -2.65
N HIS A 50 -0.94 6.88 -3.43
CA HIS A 50 -2.31 6.79 -2.94
C HIS A 50 -2.87 5.44 -3.36
N PHE A 51 -3.47 4.73 -2.42
CA PHE A 51 -3.96 3.37 -2.61
C PHE A 51 -5.36 3.23 -2.03
N GLU A 52 -6.18 2.41 -2.66
CA GLU A 52 -7.51 2.08 -2.12
C GLU A 52 -7.41 0.82 -1.27
N VAL A 53 -8.03 0.88 -0.09
CA VAL A 53 -8.17 -0.25 0.81
C VAL A 53 -9.61 -0.71 0.76
N ASP A 54 -9.82 -1.92 0.27
CA ASP A 54 -11.12 -2.57 0.26
C ASP A 54 -11.26 -3.44 1.51
N TYR A 55 -12.31 -3.17 2.29
CA TYR A 55 -12.70 -3.94 3.47
C TYR A 55 -14.16 -4.40 3.40
N ASN A 56 -14.73 -4.48 2.19
CA ASN A 56 -16.03 -5.07 1.93
C ASN A 56 -15.97 -6.61 2.02
N GLY A 57 -16.71 -7.22 2.94
CA GLY A 57 -16.90 -8.68 2.96
C GLY A 57 -15.76 -9.50 3.60
N GLU A 58 -15.79 -9.56 4.93
CA GLU A 58 -15.45 -10.71 5.80
C GLU A 58 -14.31 -11.67 5.37
N ALA A 59 -13.06 -11.22 5.47
CA ALA A 59 -11.99 -12.02 6.08
C ALA A 59 -10.85 -11.11 6.57
N GLN A 60 -10.26 -10.33 5.66
CA GLN A 60 -9.17 -9.39 5.94
C GLN A 60 -9.15 -8.26 4.89
N PRO A 61 -8.89 -7.00 5.28
CA PRO A 61 -8.84 -5.87 4.36
C PRO A 61 -7.71 -6.05 3.33
N ARG A 62 -7.88 -5.49 2.12
CA ARG A 62 -6.95 -5.63 1.00
C ARG A 62 -6.54 -4.27 0.45
N ILE A 63 -5.28 -4.17 -0.01
CA ILE A 63 -4.76 -3.03 -0.75
C ILE A 63 -4.84 -3.35 -2.24
N ILE A 64 -5.50 -2.48 -3.01
CA ILE A 64 -5.64 -2.63 -4.46
C ILE A 64 -5.04 -1.39 -5.15
N ILE A 65 -4.08 -1.64 -6.04
CA ILE A 65 -3.33 -0.62 -6.75
C ILE A 65 -3.13 -1.09 -8.20
N ALA A 66 -3.93 -0.61 -9.14
CA ALA A 66 -3.83 -1.06 -10.53
C ALA A 66 -2.72 -0.35 -11.32
N SER A 67 -2.38 0.88 -10.95
CA SER A 67 -1.55 1.79 -11.75
C SER A 67 -0.10 1.89 -11.26
N VAL A 68 0.48 0.79 -10.80
CA VAL A 68 1.88 0.76 -10.35
C VAL A 68 2.66 -0.37 -11.01
N GLU A 69 3.94 -0.12 -11.23
CA GLU A 69 4.92 -1.13 -11.56
C GLU A 69 5.90 -1.22 -10.40
N THR A 70 6.23 -2.43 -9.96
CA THR A 70 7.15 -2.67 -8.84
C THR A 70 8.28 -3.58 -9.27
N LEU A 71 9.50 -3.26 -8.83
CA LEU A 71 10.69 -4.11 -8.99
C LEU A 71 11.06 -4.69 -7.64
N THR A 72 11.06 -6.01 -7.54
CA THR A 72 11.45 -6.72 -6.32
C THR A 72 12.97 -6.85 -6.22
N LYS A 73 13.47 -7.18 -5.02
CA LYS A 73 14.90 -7.50 -4.79
C LYS A 73 15.42 -8.65 -5.65
N ASN A 74 14.54 -9.54 -6.09
CA ASN A 74 14.87 -10.65 -6.99
C ASN A 74 14.93 -10.23 -8.47
N LYS A 75 14.77 -8.93 -8.76
CA LYS A 75 14.69 -8.35 -10.11
C LYS A 75 13.45 -8.78 -10.89
N GLU A 76 12.38 -9.15 -10.19
CA GLU A 76 11.09 -9.44 -10.81
C GLU A 76 10.27 -8.16 -10.89
N THR A 77 9.58 -7.98 -12.02
CA THR A 77 8.68 -6.86 -12.25
C THR A 77 7.23 -7.31 -12.06
N ASN A 78 6.49 -6.67 -11.17
CA ASN A 78 5.06 -6.91 -10.97
C ASN A 78 4.24 -5.67 -11.34
N PHE A 79 3.11 -5.91 -12.00
CA PHE A 79 2.14 -4.88 -12.37
C PHE A 79 0.94 -4.92 -11.44
N GLY A 80 0.69 -3.78 -10.81
CA GLY A 80 -0.31 -3.63 -9.79
C GLY A 80 0.00 -4.38 -8.49
N ILE A 81 -0.83 -4.12 -7.48
CA ILE A 81 -0.80 -4.76 -6.17
C ILE A 81 -2.24 -5.10 -5.80
N ASP A 82 -2.51 -6.36 -5.49
CA ASP A 82 -3.77 -6.82 -4.90
C ASP A 82 -3.44 -7.86 -3.84
N MET A 83 -3.29 -7.40 -2.61
CA MET A 83 -2.84 -8.21 -1.49
C MET A 83 -3.57 -7.81 -0.21
N ILE A 84 -3.59 -8.69 0.77
CA ILE A 84 -4.07 -8.37 2.12
C ILE A 84 -3.22 -7.23 2.67
N VAL A 85 -3.80 -6.30 3.45
CA VAL A 85 -3.10 -5.11 3.96
C VAL A 85 -1.77 -5.47 4.65
N SER A 86 -1.73 -6.53 5.47
CA SER A 86 -0.49 -6.98 6.12
C SER A 86 0.60 -7.35 5.12
N ASP A 87 0.22 -8.10 4.08
CA ASP A 87 1.13 -8.62 3.08
C ASP A 87 1.59 -7.49 2.15
N ALA A 88 0.69 -6.59 1.79
CA ALA A 88 1.01 -5.39 1.02
C ALA A 88 1.99 -4.48 1.77
N ILE A 89 1.77 -4.22 3.06
CA ILE A 89 2.73 -3.43 3.86
C ILE A 89 4.07 -4.14 3.95
N TYR A 90 4.10 -5.45 4.20
CA TYR A 90 5.35 -6.21 4.22
C TYR A 90 6.06 -6.15 2.86
N TYR A 91 5.35 -6.44 1.77
CA TYR A 91 5.84 -6.39 0.40
C TYR A 91 6.49 -5.04 0.09
N LEU A 92 5.76 -3.95 0.34
CA LEU A 92 6.23 -2.60 0.05
C LEU A 92 7.41 -2.16 0.95
N THR A 93 7.52 -2.68 2.18
CA THR A 93 8.58 -2.31 3.14
C THR A 93 9.83 -3.21 3.09
N HIS A 94 9.70 -4.43 2.57
CA HIS A 94 10.75 -5.46 2.61
C HIS A 94 11.17 -5.98 1.25
N ASP A 95 10.26 -6.12 0.29
CA ASP A 95 10.53 -6.85 -0.95
C ASP A 95 10.71 -5.93 -2.16
N VAL A 96 10.08 -4.75 -2.11
CA VAL A 96 10.18 -3.72 -3.16
C VAL A 96 11.50 -2.94 -3.05
N ASP A 97 12.26 -2.94 -4.16
CA ASP A 97 13.46 -2.13 -4.37
C ASP A 97 13.14 -0.82 -5.11
N ALA A 98 12.13 -0.84 -5.99
CA ALA A 98 11.61 0.34 -6.66
C ALA A 98 10.12 0.19 -7.02
N ILE A 99 9.40 1.30 -7.07
CA ILE A 99 7.99 1.36 -7.48
C ILE A 99 7.77 2.63 -8.31
N TRP A 100 6.98 2.52 -9.38
CA TRP A 100 6.67 3.62 -10.29
C TRP A 100 5.16 3.70 -10.51
N GLN A 101 4.63 4.92 -10.60
CA GLN A 101 3.26 5.13 -11.06
C GLN A 101 3.20 5.01 -12.57
N LEU A 102 2.34 4.11 -13.05
CA LEU A 102 1.99 4.01 -14.45
C LEU A 102 1.08 5.19 -14.79
N ARG A 103 1.63 6.20 -15.46
CA ARG A 103 0.81 7.26 -16.06
C ARG A 103 0.09 6.66 -17.25
N PHE A 104 -1.18 6.31 -17.09
CA PHE A 104 -2.06 6.12 -18.23
C PHE A 104 -2.12 7.45 -18.99
N GLN A 105 -1.40 7.56 -20.11
CA GLN A 105 -1.64 8.64 -21.05
C GLN A 105 -3.05 8.44 -21.57
N ARG A 106 -3.99 9.27 -21.09
CA ARG A 106 -5.27 9.46 -21.75
C ARG A 106 -4.95 9.93 -23.17
N LYS A 107 -5.11 9.03 -24.14
CA LYS A 107 -5.22 9.40 -25.56
C LYS A 107 -6.57 10.05 -25.80
#